data_AF-A0A959SV28-F1
#
_entry.id   AF-A0A959SV28-F1
#
_cell.length_a   1.000
_cell.length_b   1.000
_cell.length_c   1.000
_cell.angle_alpha   90.00
_cell.angle_beta   90.00
_cell.angle_gamma   90.00
#
_symmetry.space_group_name_H-M   'P 1'
#
loop_
_entity.id
_entity.type
_entity.pdbx_description
1 polymer ?
#
loop_
_entity_poly.entity_id
_entity_poly.type
_entity_poly.pdbx_seq_one_letter_code
_entity_poly.pdbx_strand_id
1 'polypeptide(L)'
;MAAEKIHIDQFLELAKQYPVIDVRSPGEYEHAHMPGAYSMPLFSNEERKVVGTTYKQQSREKAIKIGLDYFGPKMRKMVEEVEALTKESKIIL
;
A
#
# COMPACT_ATOMS: atom_id res chain seq x y z
N MET A 1 9.65 11.03 7.20
CA MET A 1 10.42 9.82 7.55
C MET A 1 10.74 9.08 6.25
N ALA A 2 11.94 8.54 6.11
CA ALA A 2 12.29 7.74 4.93
C ALA A 2 11.82 6.29 5.15
N ALA A 3 11.24 5.66 4.12
CA ALA A 3 10.94 4.23 4.17
C ALA A 3 12.26 3.44 4.20
N GLU A 4 12.41 2.56 5.19
CA GLU A 4 13.55 1.65 5.31
C GLU A 4 13.19 0.30 4.68
N LYS A 5 14.06 -0.23 3.82
CA LYS A 5 13.88 -1.57 3.26
C LYS A 5 14.48 -2.60 4.21
N ILE A 6 13.72 -3.63 4.52
CA ILE A 6 14.12 -4.73 5.41
C ILE A 6 14.14 -6.06 4.66
N HIS A 7 14.86 -7.05 5.19
CA HIS A 7 14.86 -8.42 4.66
C HIS A 7 13.55 -9.16 5.03
N ILE A 8 13.16 -10.16 4.24
CA ILE A 8 11.89 -10.89 4.46
C ILE A 8 11.85 -11.58 5.83
N ASP A 9 12.96 -12.14 6.31
CA ASP A 9 13.00 -12.79 7.63
C ASP A 9 12.76 -11.78 8.77
N GLN A 10 13.32 -10.58 8.62
CA GLN A 10 13.10 -9.49 9.57
C GLN A 10 11.65 -8.99 9.50
N PHE A 11 11.08 -8.88 8.30
CA PHE A 11 9.67 -8.53 8.12
C PHE A 11 8.76 -9.52 8.84
N LEU A 12 8.98 -10.84 8.69
CA LEU A 12 8.19 -11.87 9.33
C LEU A 12 8.24 -11.80 10.87
N GLU A 13 9.37 -11.37 11.44
CA GLU A 13 9.49 -11.20 12.89
C GLU A 13 8.82 -9.93 13.39
N LEU A 14 8.94 -8.83 12.65
CA LEU A 14 8.26 -7.57 12.95
C LEU A 14 6.75 -7.67 12.77
N ALA A 15 6.28 -8.47 11.81
CA ALA A 15 4.86 -8.74 11.57
C ALA A 15 4.14 -9.38 12.77
N LYS A 16 4.87 -10.02 13.68
CA LYS A 16 4.31 -10.55 14.93
C LYS A 16 4.07 -9.47 15.98
N GLN A 17 4.74 -8.32 15.84
CA GLN A 17 4.77 -7.26 16.85
C GLN A 17 4.04 -5.99 16.39
N TYR A 18 4.00 -5.76 15.08
CA TYR A 18 3.50 -4.54 14.47
C TYR A 18 2.41 -4.84 13.43
N PRO A 19 1.41 -3.94 13.28
CA PRO A 19 0.41 -4.05 12.23
C PRO A 19 1.07 -4.08 10.85
N VAL A 20 0.58 -4.99 10.00
CA VAL A 20 0.97 -5.07 8.60
C VAL A 20 -0.13 -4.42 7.77
N ILE A 21 0.24 -3.47 6.92
CA ILE A 21 -0.72 -2.78 6.05
C ILE A 21 -0.50 -3.25 4.61
N ASP A 22 -1.52 -3.89 4.04
CA ASP A 22 -1.52 -4.31 2.65
C ASP A 22 -2.07 -3.20 1.76
N VAL A 23 -1.18 -2.60 0.97
CA VAL A 23 -1.48 -1.45 0.11
C VAL A 23 -1.89 -1.83 -1.32
N ARG A 24 -2.03 -3.14 -1.60
CA ARG A 24 -2.44 -3.66 -2.91
C ARG A 24 -3.93 -3.38 -3.17
N SER A 25 -4.40 -3.66 -4.39
CA SER A 25 -5.82 -3.47 -4.72
C SER A 25 -6.73 -4.42 -3.92
N PRO A 26 -8.01 -4.08 -3.71
CA PRO A 26 -8.95 -4.91 -2.96
C PRO A 26 -9.01 -6.36 -3.47
N GLY A 27 -9.03 -6.55 -4.80
CA GLY A 27 -9.06 -7.89 -5.40
C GLY A 27 -7.79 -8.70 -5.17
N GLU A 28 -6.63 -8.05 -5.12
CA GLU A 28 -5.36 -8.71 -4.76
C GLU A 28 -5.36 -9.18 -3.29
N TYR A 29 -5.92 -8.36 -2.39
CA TYR A 29 -6.05 -8.68 -0.97
C TYR A 29 -7.07 -9.80 -0.72
N GLU A 30 -8.25 -9.71 -1.32
CA GLU A 30 -9.32 -10.70 -1.20
C GLU A 30 -8.92 -12.08 -1.75
N HIS A 31 -8.13 -12.10 -2.83
CA HIS A 31 -7.63 -13.35 -3.41
C HIS A 31 -6.68 -14.08 -2.45
N ALA A 32 -5.71 -13.35 -1.88
CA ALA A 32 -4.80 -13.85 -0.86
C ALA A 32 -4.01 -12.70 -0.23
N HIS A 33 -3.95 -12.68 1.10
CA HIS A 33 -3.15 -11.72 1.87
C HIS A 33 -2.51 -12.40 3.08
N MET A 34 -1.53 -11.72 3.68
CA MET A 34 -0.88 -12.21 4.89
C MET A 34 -1.88 -12.22 6.07
N PRO A 35 -1.95 -13.30 6.87
CA PRO A 35 -2.83 -13.34 8.03
C PRO A 35 -2.58 -12.15 8.98
N GLY A 36 -3.67 -11.47 9.37
CA GLY A 36 -3.60 -10.32 10.28
C GLY A 36 -3.19 -8.99 9.63
N ALA A 37 -2.94 -8.96 8.32
CA ALA A 37 -2.76 -7.70 7.61
C ALA A 37 -4.06 -6.88 7.56
N TYR A 38 -3.94 -5.56 7.50
CA TYR A 38 -5.04 -4.62 7.30
C TYR A 38 -5.00 -4.11 5.86
N SER A 39 -6.12 -4.22 5.14
CA SER A 39 -6.20 -3.68 3.78
C SER A 39 -6.30 -2.16 3.80
N MET A 40 -5.41 -1.49 3.08
CA MET A 40 -5.41 -0.03 2.85
C MET A 40 -5.01 0.27 1.40
N PRO A 41 -5.90 -0.03 0.44
CA PRO A 41 -5.57 0.00 -0.98
C PRO A 41 -5.24 1.41 -1.46
N LEU A 42 -4.08 1.58 -2.13
CA LEU A 42 -3.75 2.85 -2.80
C LEU A 42 -4.69 3.13 -3.98
N PHE A 43 -5.17 2.07 -4.61
CA PHE A 43 -5.98 2.11 -5.82
C PHE A 43 -7.15 1.13 -5.73
N SER A 44 -8.30 1.49 -6.31
CA SER A 44 -9.35 0.52 -6.63
C SER A 44 -8.83 -0.52 -7.64
N ASN A 45 -9.58 -1.59 -7.87
CA ASN A 45 -9.23 -2.61 -8.87
C ASN A 45 -9.08 -1.99 -10.29
N GLU A 46 -9.95 -1.06 -10.61
CA GLU A 46 -10.02 -0.33 -11.88
C GLU A 46 -8.86 0.64 -12.02
N GLU A 47 -8.60 1.45 -10.99
CA GLU A 47 -7.45 2.37 -10.93
C GLU A 47 -6.13 1.58 -11.04
N ARG A 48 -6.02 0.45 -10.32
CA ARG A 48 -4.87 -0.46 -10.36
C ARG A 48 -4.65 -1.04 -11.74
N LYS A 49 -5.72 -1.40 -12.45
CA LYS A 49 -5.68 -1.87 -13.84
C LYS A 49 -5.18 -0.79 -14.78
N VAL A 50 -5.66 0.46 -14.65
CA VAL A 50 -5.20 1.59 -15.46
C VAL A 50 -3.71 1.86 -15.21
N VAL A 51 -3.30 2.06 -13.96
CA VAL A 51 -1.91 2.34 -13.59
C VAL A 51 -0.97 1.22 -14.06
N GLY A 52 -1.34 -0.04 -13.82
CA GLY A 52 -0.57 -1.20 -14.24
C GLY A 52 -0.43 -1.31 -15.77
N THR A 53 -1.50 -1.05 -16.51
CA THR A 53 -1.49 -1.06 -17.97
C THR A 53 -0.62 0.06 -18.52
N THR A 54 -0.74 1.28 -17.99
CA THR A 54 0.11 2.40 -18.40
C THR A 54 1.59 2.13 -18.09
N TYR A 55 1.89 1.51 -16.95
CA TYR A 55 3.27 1.15 -16.60
C TYR A 55 3.88 0.20 -17.63
N LYS A 56 3.12 -0.82 -18.04
CA LYS A 56 3.59 -1.86 -18.97
C LYS A 56 3.59 -1.41 -20.43
N GLN A 57 2.58 -0.68 -20.87
CA GLN A 57 2.38 -0.37 -22.29
C GLN A 57 2.93 0.99 -22.70
N GLN A 58 3.17 1.91 -21.76
CA GLN A 58 3.55 3.29 -22.08
C GLN A 58 4.87 3.66 -21.42
N SER A 59 4.88 3.94 -20.12
CA SER A 59 6.12 4.19 -19.37
C SER A 59 5.87 4.21 -17.86
N ARG A 60 6.94 3.97 -17.10
CA ARG A 60 6.95 4.14 -15.65
C ARG A 60 6.59 5.57 -15.24
N GLU A 61 7.14 6.58 -15.92
CA GLU A 61 6.90 7.99 -15.57
C GLU A 61 5.42 8.36 -15.73
N LYS A 62 4.79 7.92 -16.83
CA LYS A 62 3.37 8.20 -17.06
C LYS A 62 2.47 7.48 -16.06
N ALA A 63 2.81 6.25 -15.70
CA ALA A 63 2.09 5.51 -14.67
C ALA A 63 2.19 6.18 -13.29
N ILE A 64 3.35 6.76 -12.95
CA ILE A 64 3.52 7.53 -11.71
C ILE A 64 2.59 8.75 -11.72
N LYS A 65 2.52 9.51 -12.81
CA LYS A 65 1.64 10.69 -12.91
C LYS A 65 0.17 10.31 -12.73
N ILE A 66 -0.32 9.30 -13.46
CA ILE A 66 -1.70 8.80 -13.30
C ILE A 66 -1.95 8.27 -11.87
N GLY A 67 -0.98 7.56 -11.30
CA GLY A 67 -1.08 7.09 -9.91
C GLY A 67 -1.20 8.24 -8.92
N LEU A 68 -0.46 9.33 -9.11
CA LEU A 68 -0.56 10.55 -8.29
C LEU A 68 -1.92 11.22 -8.43
N ASP A 69 -2.52 11.22 -9.63
CA ASP A 69 -3.85 11.78 -9.84
C ASP A 69 -4.93 10.99 -9.07
N TYR A 70 -4.82 9.67 -9.00
CA TYR A 70 -5.74 8.82 -8.22
C TYR A 70 -5.49 8.88 -6.71
N PHE A 71 -4.22 8.84 -6.30
CA PHE A 71 -3.85 8.76 -4.89
C PHE A 71 -3.86 10.13 -4.18
N GLY A 72 -3.44 11.19 -4.88
CA GLY A 72 -3.27 12.53 -4.32
C GLY A 72 -4.49 13.03 -3.52
N PRO A 73 -5.72 12.94 -4.07
CA PRO A 73 -6.94 13.33 -3.35
C PRO A 73 -7.23 12.50 -2.09
N LYS A 74 -6.74 11.25 -2.03
CA LYS A 74 -6.98 10.29 -0.94
C LYS A 74 -5.90 10.33 0.14
N MET A 75 -4.74 10.92 -0.17
CA MET A 75 -3.52 10.87 0.64
C MET A 75 -3.73 11.32 2.08
N ARG A 76 -4.37 12.49 2.30
CA ARG A 76 -4.62 13.02 3.66
C ARG A 76 -5.42 12.01 4.49
N LYS A 77 -6.55 11.56 3.96
CA LYS A 77 -7.46 10.65 4.66
C LYS A 77 -6.75 9.33 5.00
N MET A 78 -5.95 8.80 4.08
CA MET A 78 -5.20 7.58 4.31
C MET A 78 -4.16 7.74 5.42
N VAL A 79 -3.46 8.88 5.48
CA VAL A 79 -2.53 9.18 6.58
C VAL A 79 -3.27 9.23 7.92
N GLU A 80 -4.41 9.93 7.99
CA GLU A 80 -5.23 10.03 9.19
C GLU A 80 -5.75 8.64 9.65
N GLU A 81 -6.12 7.76 8.72
CA GLU A 81 -6.52 6.38 9.01
C GLU A 81 -5.36 5.56 9.62
N VAL A 82 -4.15 5.69 9.08
CA VAL A 82 -2.96 5.03 9.65
C VAL A 82 -2.65 5.56 11.05
N GLU A 83 -2.67 6.89 11.24
CA GLU A 83 -2.41 7.52 12.53
C GLU A 83 -3.41 7.06 13.60
N ALA A 84 -4.68 6.85 13.23
CA ALA A 84 -5.68 6.31 14.14
C ALA A 84 -5.45 4.83 14.49
N LEU A 85 -4.92 4.03 13.55
CA LEU A 85 -4.60 2.62 13.76
C LEU A 85 -3.35 2.44 14.63
N THR A 86 -2.38 3.34 14.51
CA THR A 86 -1.14 3.26 15.28
C THR A 86 -1.05 4.41 16.27
N LYS A 87 -1.41 4.14 17.54
CA LYS A 87 -1.09 5.00 18.68
C LYS A 87 0.43 5.08 18.89
N GLU A 88 1.14 5.75 17.97
CA GLU A 88 2.61 5.94 17.91
C GLU A 88 3.47 4.69 17.68
N SER A 89 2.87 3.55 17.32
CA SER A 89 3.60 2.31 17.03
C SER A 89 4.09 2.25 15.58
N LYS A 90 5.21 1.56 15.33
CA LYS A 90 5.70 1.31 13.96
C LYS A 90 4.68 0.50 13.15
N ILE A 91 4.57 0.80 11.86
CA ILE A 91 3.89 -0.05 10.87
C ILE A 91 4.91 -0.68 9.94
N ILE A 92 4.54 -1.81 9.34
CA ILE A 92 5.25 -2.38 8.20
C ILE A 92 4.27 -2.57 7.03
N LEU A 93 4.78 -2.36 5.80
CA LEU A 93 4.03 -2.45 4.53
C LEU A 93 4.54 -3.65 3.72
#